data_AF-A0A127SDE6-F1
#
_entry.id   AF-A0A127SDE6-F1
#
_cell.length_a   1.000
_cell.length_b   1.000
_cell.length_c   1.000
_cell.angle_alpha   90.00
_cell.angle_beta   90.00
_cell.angle_gamma   90.00
#
_symmetry.space_group_name_H-M   'P 1'
#
loop_
_entity.id
_entity.type
_entity.pdbx_description
1 polymer ?
#
loop_
_entity_poly.entity_id
_entity_poly.type
_entity_poly.pdbx_seq_one_letter_code
_entity_poly.pdbx_strand_id
1 'polypeptide(L)'
;FALFGSSGVLPGALVAGIAMALIIHFLSQNKRLALDSVIAIVGSGMFAVGVLTLTKVDTTVSLTHFLFGQLLTVNNQDVALTFVLTLVSVLFVWWRFNDLKFATFDRDHATT
;
A
#
# COMPACT_ATOMS: atom_id res chain seq x y z
N PHE A 1 8.59 19.10 6.64
CA PHE A 1 9.31 19.55 7.85
C PHE A 1 10.00 20.90 7.64
N ALA A 2 10.71 21.11 6.51
CA ALA A 2 11.52 22.32 6.25
C ALA A 2 10.76 23.66 6.04
N LEU A 3 9.46 23.68 5.70
CA LEU A 3 8.70 24.94 5.51
C LEU A 3 7.62 25.20 6.56
N PHE A 4 7.09 24.16 7.25
CA PHE A 4 5.96 24.27 8.19
C PHE A 4 6.07 23.36 9.43
N GLY A 5 7.19 22.66 9.65
CA GLY A 5 7.27 21.69 10.77
C GLY A 5 6.27 20.52 10.61
N SER A 6 5.67 20.06 11.71
CA SER A 6 4.70 18.95 11.75
C SER A 6 3.39 19.26 11.00
N SER A 7 2.95 20.52 10.98
CA SER A 7 1.70 20.93 10.34
C SER A 7 1.72 20.83 8.82
N GLY A 8 2.91 20.73 8.20
CA GLY A 8 3.06 20.51 6.76
C GLY A 8 2.85 19.06 6.30
N VAL A 9 2.79 18.10 7.22
CA VAL A 9 2.68 16.67 6.87
C VAL A 9 1.30 16.33 6.32
N LEU A 10 0.24 16.79 7.00
CA LEU A 10 -1.15 16.62 6.57
C LEU A 10 -1.44 17.18 5.18
N PRO A 11 -1.17 18.48 4.88
CA PRO A 11 -1.42 19.02 3.56
C PRO A 11 -0.54 18.39 2.48
N GLY A 12 0.71 18.04 2.79
CA GLY A 12 1.58 17.30 1.86
C GLY A 12 1.05 15.90 1.53
N ALA A 13 0.60 15.15 2.54
CA ALA A 13 -0.01 13.84 2.38
C ALA A 13 -1.33 13.92 1.60
N LEU A 14 -2.14 14.94 1.85
CA LEU A 14 -3.38 15.19 1.11
C LEU A 14 -3.09 15.45 -0.37
N VAL A 15 -2.15 16.36 -0.67
CA VAL A 15 -1.78 16.68 -2.06
C VAL A 15 -1.22 15.45 -2.77
N ALA A 16 -0.35 14.67 -2.12
CA ALA A 16 0.17 13.43 -2.68
C ALA A 16 -0.94 12.39 -2.91
N GLY A 17 -1.89 12.24 -1.97
CA GLY A 17 -3.02 11.32 -2.11
C GLY A 17 -3.97 11.73 -3.24
N ILE A 18 -4.28 13.01 -3.38
CA ILE A 18 -5.10 13.53 -4.49
C ILE A 18 -4.37 13.31 -5.81
N ALA A 19 -3.07 13.61 -5.88
CA ALA A 19 -2.27 13.36 -7.09
C ALA A 19 -2.28 11.87 -7.46
N MET A 20 -2.11 10.97 -6.49
CA MET A 20 -2.20 9.52 -6.70
C MET A 20 -3.55 9.11 -7.27
N ALA A 21 -4.65 9.58 -6.66
CA ALA A 21 -6.00 9.26 -7.09
C ALA A 21 -6.29 9.74 -8.52
N LEU A 22 -5.83 10.95 -8.87
CA LEU A 22 -5.98 11.50 -10.22
C LEU A 22 -5.18 10.70 -11.26
N ILE A 23 -3.96 10.30 -10.95
CA ILE A 23 -3.13 9.49 -11.85
C ILE A 23 -3.76 8.12 -12.07
N ILE A 24 -4.20 7.45 -11.00
CA ILE A 24 -4.90 6.16 -11.09
C ILE A 24 -6.17 6.31 -11.94
N HIS A 25 -6.98 7.34 -11.66
CA HIS A 25 -8.20 7.59 -12.41
C HIS A 25 -7.90 7.77 -13.90
N PHE A 26 -6.94 8.63 -14.25
CA PHE A 26 -6.57 8.89 -15.64
C PHE A 26 -6.06 7.63 -16.36
N LEU A 27 -5.17 6.85 -15.73
CA LEU A 27 -4.68 5.60 -16.34
C LEU A 27 -5.76 4.52 -16.43
N SER A 28 -6.69 4.48 -15.49
CA SER A 28 -7.78 3.50 -15.47
C SER A 28 -8.81 3.70 -16.58
N GLN A 29 -8.82 4.87 -17.24
CA GLN A 29 -9.69 5.10 -18.41
C GLN A 29 -9.27 4.25 -19.63
N ASN A 30 -8.03 3.79 -19.67
CA ASN A 30 -7.55 2.90 -20.72
C ASN A 30 -8.04 1.46 -20.46
N LYS A 31 -9.03 1.01 -21.24
CA LYS A 31 -9.59 -0.36 -21.16
C LYS A 31 -8.58 -1.50 -21.37
N ARG A 32 -7.37 -1.20 -21.84
CA ARG A 32 -6.28 -2.17 -22.03
C ARG A 32 -5.49 -2.47 -20.75
N LEU A 33 -5.61 -1.63 -19.72
CA LEU A 33 -4.88 -1.78 -18.46
C LEU A 33 -5.84 -2.29 -17.38
N ALA A 34 -5.45 -3.37 -16.70
CA ALA A 34 -6.18 -3.83 -15.53
C ALA A 34 -6.06 -2.79 -14.41
N LEU A 35 -7.18 -2.48 -13.74
CA LEU A 35 -7.20 -1.50 -12.64
C LEU A 35 -6.21 -1.86 -11.54
N ASP A 36 -6.12 -3.16 -11.20
CA ASP A 36 -5.20 -3.67 -10.19
C ASP A 36 -3.73 -3.37 -10.55
N SER A 37 -3.36 -3.54 -11.82
CA SER A 37 -2.01 -3.22 -12.31
C SER A 37 -1.73 -1.71 -12.27
N VAL A 38 -2.72 -0.87 -12.60
CA VAL A 38 -2.58 0.60 -12.54
C VAL A 38 -2.32 1.04 -11.10
N ILE A 39 -3.09 0.53 -10.14
CA ILE A 39 -2.91 0.85 -8.72
C ILE A 39 -1.52 0.42 -8.25
N ALA A 40 -1.08 -0.79 -8.62
CA ALA A 40 0.25 -1.31 -8.25
C ALA A 40 1.40 -0.46 -8.82
N ILE A 41 1.34 -0.10 -10.11
CA ILE A 41 2.39 0.68 -10.77
C ILE A 41 2.44 2.11 -10.22
N VAL A 42 1.29 2.77 -10.08
CA VAL A 42 1.23 4.15 -9.58
C VAL A 42 1.66 4.20 -8.12
N GLY A 43 1.20 3.25 -7.29
CA GLY A 43 1.59 3.16 -5.88
C GLY A 43 3.09 2.92 -5.70
N SER A 44 3.66 1.94 -6.39
CA SER A 44 5.11 1.67 -6.33
C SER A 44 5.95 2.85 -6.88
N GLY A 45 5.50 3.50 -7.95
CA GLY A 45 6.15 4.69 -8.52
C GLY A 45 6.14 5.88 -7.56
N MET A 46 4.98 6.18 -6.95
CA MET A 46 4.88 7.28 -5.98
C MET A 46 5.66 6.99 -4.69
N PHE A 47 5.68 5.73 -4.25
CA PHE A 47 6.53 5.30 -3.14
C PHE A 47 8.02 5.50 -3.46
N ALA A 48 8.47 5.09 -4.65
CA ALA A 48 9.85 5.29 -5.10
C ALA A 48 10.22 6.78 -5.16
N VAL A 49 9.33 7.64 -5.67
CA VAL A 49 9.53 9.11 -5.63
C VAL A 49 9.69 9.59 -4.19
N GLY A 50 8.84 9.14 -3.27
CA GLY A 50 8.94 9.46 -1.84
C GLY A 50 10.31 9.08 -1.25
N VAL A 51 10.76 7.85 -1.50
CA VAL A 51 12.08 7.37 -1.04
C VAL A 51 13.21 8.21 -1.65
N LEU A 52 13.18 8.49 -2.96
CA LEU A 52 14.20 9.31 -3.63
C LEU A 52 14.26 10.73 -3.08
N THR A 53 13.12 11.32 -2.73
CA THR A 53 13.10 12.64 -2.08
C THR A 53 13.68 12.59 -0.67
N LEU A 54 13.46 11.49 0.07
CA LEU A 54 14.01 11.30 1.40
C LEU A 54 15.53 11.09 1.38
N THR A 55 16.08 10.37 0.39
CA THR A 55 17.53 10.18 0.23
C THR A 55 18.26 11.49 -0.03
N LYS A 56 17.62 12.46 -0.70
CA LYS A 56 18.23 13.76 -1.05
C LYS A 56 18.26 14.76 0.09
N VAL A 57 17.42 14.57 1.11
CA VAL A 57 17.42 15.41 2.31
C VAL A 57 18.36 14.76 3.30
N ASP A 58 19.48 15.42 3.65
CA ASP A 58 20.48 14.97 4.64
C ASP A 58 19.84 14.68 6.00
N THR A 59 19.21 13.52 6.09
CA THR A 59 18.52 13.02 7.27
C THR A 59 19.36 11.89 7.80
N THR A 60 19.76 11.95 9.07
CA THR A 60 20.53 10.92 9.78
C THR A 60 19.81 9.56 9.90
N VAL A 61 18.65 9.40 9.24
CA VAL A 61 17.86 8.17 9.21
C VAL A 61 18.39 7.30 8.08
N SER A 62 19.05 6.20 8.42
CA SER A 62 19.47 5.20 7.45
C SER A 62 18.27 4.55 6.78
N LEU A 63 18.00 4.91 5.52
CA LEU A 63 16.93 4.35 4.68
C LEU A 63 16.98 2.82 4.62
N THR A 64 18.16 2.23 4.68
CA THR A 64 18.35 0.78 4.71
C THR A 64 17.63 0.16 5.91
N HIS A 65 17.73 0.75 7.10
CA HIS A 65 17.04 0.22 8.28
C HIS A 65 15.53 0.47 8.24
N PHE A 66 15.08 1.49 7.52
CA PHE A 66 13.66 1.74 7.29
C PHE A 66 13.05 0.76 6.28
N LEU A 67 13.74 0.49 5.16
CA LEU A 67 13.26 -0.39 4.09
C LEU A 67 13.36 -1.88 4.44
N PHE A 68 14.42 -2.29 5.15
CA PHE A 68 14.64 -3.68 5.54
C PHE A 68 14.17 -4.01 6.96
N GLY A 69 13.86 -2.98 7.75
CA GLY A 69 13.42 -3.12 9.14
C GLY A 69 14.57 -3.42 10.12
N GLN A 70 14.29 -3.19 11.39
CA GLN A 70 15.13 -3.60 12.52
C GLN A 70 14.34 -4.55 13.41
N LEU A 71 14.59 -5.85 13.29
CA LEU A 71 13.96 -6.87 14.13
C LEU A 71 14.25 -6.65 15.62
N LEU A 72 15.36 -5.97 15.93
CA LEU A 72 15.79 -5.65 17.30
C LEU A 72 14.92 -4.58 17.98
N THR A 73 14.13 -3.82 17.21
CA THR A 73 13.27 -2.74 17.72
C THR A 73 11.84 -3.22 17.97
N VAL A 74 11.50 -4.45 17.59
CA VAL A 74 10.15 -5.02 17.72
C VAL A 74 9.91 -5.47 19.16
N ASN A 75 8.79 -5.02 19.75
CA ASN A 75 8.39 -5.43 21.10
C ASN A 75 7.53 -6.71 21.06
N ASN A 76 7.46 -7.44 22.18
CA ASN A 76 6.61 -8.63 22.32
C ASN A 76 5.12 -8.31 22.08
N GLN A 77 4.70 -7.08 22.39
CA GLN A 77 3.34 -6.60 22.12
C GLN A 77 3.06 -6.47 20.62
N ASP A 78 4.03 -5.97 19.85
CA ASP A 78 3.89 -5.83 18.39
C ASP A 78 3.77 -7.21 17.74
N VAL A 79 4.58 -8.17 18.21
CA VAL A 79 4.52 -9.58 17.75
C VAL A 79 3.16 -10.18 18.05
N ALA A 80 2.64 -10.02 19.28
CA ALA A 80 1.33 -10.53 19.66
C ALA A 80 0.20 -9.92 18.81
N LEU A 81 0.27 -8.61 18.53
CA LEU A 81 -0.72 -7.90 17.72
C LEU A 81 -0.67 -8.36 16.26
N THR A 82 0.53 -8.45 15.66
CA THR A 82 0.72 -9.01 14.31
C THR A 82 0.23 -10.45 14.23
N PHE A 83 0.48 -11.26 15.26
CA PHE A 83 0.02 -12.66 15.31
C PHE A 83 -1.51 -12.74 15.32
N VAL A 84 -2.18 -11.96 16.17
CA VAL A 84 -3.65 -11.90 16.24
C VAL A 84 -4.24 -11.43 14.91
N LEU A 85 -3.71 -10.35 14.32
CA LEU A 85 -4.18 -9.85 13.02
C LEU A 85 -4.01 -10.91 11.93
N THR A 86 -2.86 -11.58 11.89
CA THR A 86 -2.60 -12.66 10.92
C THR A 86 -3.60 -13.80 11.08
N LEU A 87 -3.85 -14.22 12.32
CA LEU A 87 -4.79 -15.30 12.64
C LEU A 87 -6.22 -14.93 12.23
N VAL A 88 -6.64 -13.68 12.49
CA VAL A 88 -7.93 -13.14 12.05
C VAL A 88 -8.03 -13.12 10.52
N SER A 89 -7.00 -12.63 9.81
CA SER A 89 -6.98 -12.60 8.36
C SER A 89 -7.05 -14.01 7.74
N VAL A 90 -6.30 -14.97 8.27
CA VAL A 90 -6.33 -16.36 7.81
C VAL A 90 -7.68 -17.01 8.07
N LEU A 91 -8.26 -16.82 9.27
CA LEU A 91 -9.60 -17.32 9.58
C LEU A 91 -10.66 -16.73 8.65
N PHE A 92 -10.57 -15.44 8.35
CA PHE A 92 -11.48 -14.78 7.42
C PHE A 92 -11.41 -15.37 6.02
N VAL A 93 -10.19 -15.54 5.48
CA VAL A 93 -9.98 -16.17 4.17
C VAL A 93 -10.47 -17.61 4.17
N TRP A 94 -10.20 -18.37 5.23
CA TRP A 94 -10.63 -19.76 5.34
C TRP A 94 -12.16 -19.87 5.37
N TRP A 95 -12.83 -19.00 6.12
CA TRP A 95 -14.30 -18.97 6.17
C TRP A 95 -14.93 -18.61 4.83
N ARG A 96 -14.37 -17.63 4.12
CA ARG A 96 -14.87 -17.18 2.81
C ARG A 96 -14.26 -17.95 1.62
N PHE A 97 -13.48 -19.01 1.87
CA PHE A 97 -12.68 -19.69 0.85
C PHE A 97 -13.54 -20.25 -0.28
N ASN A 98 -14.74 -20.76 0.02
CA ASN A 98 -15.64 -21.28 -1.01
C ASN A 98 -16.19 -20.16 -1.89
N ASP A 99 -16.57 -19.02 -1.31
CA ASP A 99 -17.07 -17.88 -2.08
C ASP A 99 -15.97 -17.19 -2.90
N LEU A 100 -14.74 -17.15 -2.37
CA LEU A 100 -13.56 -16.65 -3.10
C LEU A 100 -13.20 -17.55 -4.30
N LYS A 101 -13.39 -18.87 -4.17
CA LYS A 101 -13.26 -19.80 -5.32
C LYS A 101 -14.28 -19.50 -6.39
N PHE A 102 -15.56 -19.33 -6.04
CA PHE A 102 -16.60 -19.02 -7.02
C PHE A 102 -16.34 -17.70 -7.75
N ALA A 103 -15.86 -16.67 -7.03
CA ALA A 103 -15.48 -15.39 -7.64
C ALA A 103 -14.30 -15.50 -8.64
N THR A 104 -13.45 -16.52 -8.50
CA THR A 104 -12.31 -16.74 -9.40
C THR A 104 -12.66 -17.65 -10.58
N PHE A 105 -13.64 -18.55 -10.42
CA PHE A 105 -14.04 -19.52 -11.44
C PHE A 105 -15.16 -19.04 -12.36
N ASP A 106 -15.96 -18.02 -11.98
CA ASP A 106 -17.10 -17.63 -12.80
C ASP A 106 -17.08 -16.15 -13.22
N ARG A 107 -16.70 -15.95 -14.49
CA ARG A 107 -17.22 -14.86 -15.34
C ARG A 107 -17.83 -15.41 -16.65
N ASP A 108 -18.00 -16.73 -16.78
CA ASP A 108 -18.35 -17.40 -18.05
C ASP A 108 -19.42 -18.51 -17.93
N HIS A 109 -20.06 -18.70 -16.77
CA HIS A 109 -21.18 -19.62 -16.58
C HIS A 109 -22.49 -18.96 -16.11
N ALA A 110 -22.56 -17.62 -16.11
CA ALA A 110 -23.75 -16.88 -15.67
C ALA A 110 -24.80 -16.62 -16.78
N THR A 111 -24.73 -17.25 -17.96
CA THR A 111 -25.85 -17.23 -18.93
C THR A 111 -25.90 -18.49 -19.81
N THR A 112 -26.44 -19.61 -19.31
CA THR A 112 -27.22 -20.57 -20.11
C THR A 112 -28.25 -21.24 -19.22
#